data_AF-A0A843UQK7-F1
#
_entry.id   AF-A0A843UQK7-F1
#
_cell.length_a   1.000
_cell.length_b   1.000
_cell.length_c   1.000
_cell.angle_alpha   90.00
_cell.angle_beta   90.00
_cell.angle_gamma   90.00
#
_symmetry.space_group_name_H-M   'P 1'
#
loop_
_entity.id
_entity.type
_entity.pdbx_description
1 polymer ?
#
loop_
_entity_poly.entity_id
_entity_poly.type
_entity_poly.pdbx_seq_one_letter_code
_entity_poly.pdbx_strand_id
1 'polypeptide(L)'
;MDCVIVWDVLLFDSSNMKIEKARLQAEAKAAEDARRQAEAKAAAEAKRKRELEREAARQALLKMEKTVEINENSQFLKDLEMLRSAPGDHLPSSVDETSPDHSQDGMGGFKFRGNNPLEQLGLYMKIEDEEEDEVEPAGAPTNDVEEGEID
;
A
#
# COMPACT_ATOMS: atom_id res chain seq x y z
N MET A 1 -26.77 -85.74 -5.80
CA MET A 1 -25.83 -84.59 -5.86
C MET A 1 -25.30 -84.42 -4.46
N ASP A 2 -24.01 -84.68 -4.27
CA ASP A 2 -23.42 -84.86 -2.94
C ASP A 2 -23.29 -83.53 -2.22
N CYS A 3 -23.72 -83.48 -0.95
CA CYS A 3 -23.66 -82.28 -0.11
C CYS A 3 -22.24 -81.68 -0.02
N VAL A 4 -21.21 -82.51 -0.24
CA VAL A 4 -19.80 -82.10 -0.27
C VAL A 4 -19.52 -81.15 -1.44
N ILE A 5 -20.00 -81.47 -2.64
CA ILE A 5 -19.77 -80.66 -3.85
C ILE A 5 -20.44 -79.29 -3.71
N VAL A 6 -21.63 -79.25 -3.11
CA VAL A 6 -22.36 -78.00 -2.87
C VAL A 6 -21.62 -77.09 -1.88
N TRP A 7 -21.03 -77.67 -0.84
CA TRP A 7 -20.21 -76.94 0.13
C TRP A 7 -18.89 -76.42 -0.47
N ASP A 8 -18.23 -77.22 -1.31
CA ASP A 8 -16.98 -76.82 -1.97
C ASP A 8 -17.18 -75.63 -2.91
N VAL A 9 -18.26 -75.65 -3.71
CA VAL A 9 -18.61 -74.52 -4.60
C VAL A 9 -18.93 -73.26 -3.80
N LEU A 10 -19.71 -73.38 -2.72
CA LEU A 10 -20.08 -72.24 -1.88
C LEU A 10 -18.85 -71.63 -1.16
N LEU A 11 -17.91 -72.46 -0.73
CA LEU A 11 -16.67 -72.02 -0.10
C LEU A 11 -15.75 -71.32 -1.11
N PHE A 12 -15.66 -71.85 -2.33
CA PHE A 12 -14.92 -71.23 -3.42
C PHE A 12 -15.49 -69.85 -3.77
N ASP A 13 -16.80 -69.74 -3.97
CA ASP A 13 -17.46 -68.46 -4.28
C ASP A 13 -17.32 -67.45 -3.14
N SER A 14 -17.44 -67.89 -1.88
CA SER A 14 -17.22 -67.03 -0.70
C SER A 14 -15.77 -66.52 -0.60
N SER A 15 -14.80 -67.37 -0.94
CA SER A 15 -13.39 -66.98 -1.00
C SER A 15 -13.13 -65.98 -2.12
N ASN A 16 -13.66 -66.26 -3.32
CA ASN A 16 -13.49 -65.44 -4.50
C ASN A 16 -14.14 -64.06 -4.35
N MET A 17 -15.33 -63.99 -3.75
CA MET A 17 -16.01 -62.73 -3.42
C MET A 17 -15.18 -61.85 -2.49
N LYS A 18 -14.48 -62.43 -1.51
CA LYS A 18 -13.59 -61.68 -0.59
C LYS A 18 -12.36 -61.13 -1.32
N ILE A 19 -11.78 -61.92 -2.23
CA ILE A 19 -10.60 -61.53 -3.02
C ILE A 19 -10.98 -60.39 -3.98
N GLU A 20 -12.07 -60.53 -4.74
CA GLU A 20 -12.52 -59.47 -5.66
C GLU A 20 -12.89 -58.19 -4.91
N LYS A 21 -13.54 -58.30 -3.74
CA LYS A 21 -13.83 -57.13 -2.89
C LYS A 21 -12.55 -56.42 -2.44
N ALA A 22 -11.53 -57.18 -2.02
CA ALA A 22 -10.24 -56.61 -1.61
C ALA A 22 -9.53 -55.91 -2.78
N ARG A 23 -9.60 -56.49 -3.99
CA ARG A 23 -9.03 -55.90 -5.20
C ARG A 23 -9.71 -54.57 -5.57
N LEU A 24 -11.04 -54.55 -5.60
CA LEU A 24 -11.81 -53.33 -5.87
C LEU A 24 -11.56 -52.24 -4.83
N GLN A 25 -11.45 -52.61 -3.54
CA GLN A 25 -11.16 -51.65 -2.49
C GLN A 25 -9.73 -51.08 -2.58
N ALA A 26 -8.75 -51.91 -2.94
CA ALA A 26 -7.38 -51.45 -3.16
C ALA A 26 -7.29 -50.49 -4.36
N GLU A 27 -8.00 -50.79 -5.44
CA GLU A 27 -8.07 -49.92 -6.62
C GLU A 27 -8.74 -48.58 -6.31
N ALA A 28 -9.88 -48.60 -5.61
CA ALA A 28 -10.57 -47.38 -5.18
C ALA A 28 -9.68 -46.50 -4.28
N LYS A 29 -8.96 -47.11 -3.33
CA LYS A 29 -8.03 -46.40 -2.46
C LYS A 29 -6.87 -45.79 -3.24
N ALA A 30 -6.29 -46.54 -4.19
CA ALA A 30 -5.21 -46.03 -5.03
C ALA A 30 -5.67 -44.85 -5.90
N ALA A 31 -6.90 -44.88 -6.42
CA ALA A 31 -7.48 -43.78 -7.18
C ALA A 31 -7.73 -42.53 -6.32
N GLU A 32 -8.23 -42.70 -5.09
CA GLU A 32 -8.42 -41.61 -4.14
C GLU A 32 -7.08 -40.96 -3.75
N ASP A 33 -6.09 -41.78 -3.40
CA ASP A 33 -4.74 -41.31 -3.04
C ASP A 33 -4.08 -40.57 -4.22
N ALA A 34 -4.26 -41.05 -5.45
CA ALA A 34 -3.78 -40.36 -6.65
C ALA A 34 -4.45 -38.99 -6.83
N ARG A 35 -5.77 -38.90 -6.65
CA ARG A 35 -6.50 -37.62 -6.71
C ARG A 35 -5.99 -36.64 -5.65
N ARG A 36 -5.86 -37.11 -4.41
CA ARG A 36 -5.37 -36.28 -3.29
C ARG A 36 -3.95 -35.79 -3.52
N GLN A 37 -3.07 -36.62 -4.07
CA GLN A 37 -1.71 -36.22 -4.41
C GLN A 37 -1.67 -35.21 -5.56
N ALA A 38 -2.51 -35.37 -6.58
CA ALA A 38 -2.60 -34.42 -7.69
C ALA A 38 -3.07 -33.04 -7.20
N GLU A 39 -4.10 -33.00 -6.36
CA GLU A 39 -4.60 -31.76 -5.75
C GLU A 39 -3.53 -31.10 -4.86
N ALA A 40 -2.85 -31.87 -4.01
CA ALA A 40 -1.77 -31.35 -3.16
C ALA A 40 -0.61 -30.76 -3.98
N LYS A 41 -0.26 -31.40 -5.10
CA LYS A 41 0.76 -30.88 -6.03
C LYS A 41 0.31 -29.58 -6.70
N ALA A 42 -0.93 -29.54 -7.20
CA ALA A 42 -1.49 -28.34 -7.81
C ALA A 42 -1.54 -27.16 -6.82
N ALA A 43 -1.95 -27.41 -5.57
CA ALA A 43 -1.95 -26.40 -4.51
C ALA A 43 -0.53 -25.92 -4.17
N ALA A 44 0.44 -26.83 -4.11
CA ALA A 44 1.85 -26.48 -3.86
C ALA A 44 2.44 -25.64 -5.00
N GLU A 45 2.14 -25.98 -6.26
CA GLU A 45 2.58 -25.21 -7.43
C GLU A 45 1.92 -23.82 -7.47
N ALA A 46 0.62 -23.73 -7.19
CA ALA A 46 -0.08 -22.45 -7.10
C ALA A 46 0.51 -21.54 -6.01
N LYS A 47 0.82 -22.10 -4.83
CA LYS A 47 1.48 -21.36 -3.75
C LYS A 47 2.87 -20.86 -4.16
N ARG A 48 3.68 -21.71 -4.79
CA ARG A 48 5.01 -21.32 -5.31
C ARG A 48 4.90 -20.16 -6.31
N LYS A 49 3.93 -20.18 -7.22
CA LYS A 49 3.71 -19.09 -8.18
C LYS A 49 3.40 -17.77 -7.47
N ARG A 50 2.51 -17.79 -6.48
CA ARG A 50 2.16 -16.61 -5.68
C ARG A 50 3.36 -16.06 -4.89
N GLU A 51 4.20 -16.94 -4.37
CA GLU A 51 5.44 -16.54 -3.67
C GLU A 51 6.46 -15.91 -4.62
N LEU A 52 6.62 -16.44 -5.82
CA LEU A 52 7.48 -15.85 -6.85
C LEU A 52 7.01 -14.45 -7.25
N GLU A 53 5.71 -14.26 -7.46
CA GLU A 53 5.14 -12.93 -7.76
C GLU A 53 5.35 -11.96 -6.60
N ARG A 54 5.16 -12.43 -5.36
CA ARG A 54 5.45 -11.63 -4.15
C ARG A 54 6.92 -11.24 -4.04
N GLU A 55 7.83 -12.16 -4.35
CA GLU A 55 9.26 -11.89 -4.30
C GLU A 55 9.72 -10.97 -5.45
N ALA A 56 9.15 -11.12 -6.64
CA ALA A 56 9.36 -10.19 -7.74
C ALA A 56 8.89 -8.77 -7.37
N ALA A 57 7.74 -8.63 -6.69
CA ALA A 57 7.28 -7.34 -6.19
C ALA A 57 8.23 -6.74 -5.16
N ARG A 58 8.79 -7.56 -4.24
CA ARG A 58 9.82 -7.08 -3.29
C ARG A 58 11.07 -6.58 -4.01
N GLN A 59 11.54 -7.33 -5.02
CA GLN A 59 12.69 -6.90 -5.82
C GLN A 59 12.41 -5.61 -6.60
N ALA A 60 11.19 -5.43 -7.11
CA ALA A 60 10.80 -4.20 -7.78
C ALA A 60 10.85 -2.99 -6.84
N LEU A 61 10.32 -3.12 -5.61
CA LEU A 61 10.40 -2.05 -4.60
C LEU A 61 11.84 -1.73 -4.22
N LEU A 62 12.69 -2.75 -4.01
CA LEU A 62 14.11 -2.55 -3.71
C LEU A 62 14.85 -1.84 -4.85
N LYS A 63 14.54 -2.17 -6.10
CA LYS A 63 15.10 -1.47 -7.27
C LYS A 63 14.61 -0.04 -7.34
N MET A 64 13.33 0.22 -7.08
CA MET A 64 12.77 1.57 -7.02
C MET A 64 13.43 2.39 -5.92
N GLU A 65 13.59 1.84 -4.71
CA GLU A 65 14.30 2.48 -3.60
C GLU A 65 15.73 2.85 -4.01
N LYS A 66 16.45 1.93 -4.67
CA LYS A 66 17.80 2.21 -5.17
C LYS A 66 17.81 3.25 -6.29
N THR A 67 16.82 3.27 -7.18
CA THR A 67 16.75 4.31 -8.23
C THR A 67 16.25 5.65 -7.71
N VAL A 68 15.57 5.66 -6.55
CA VAL A 68 15.36 6.84 -5.69
C VAL A 68 16.58 6.96 -4.76
N GLU A 69 17.78 6.80 -5.33
CA GLU A 69 19.05 7.00 -4.67
C GLU A 69 19.11 8.48 -4.24
N ILE A 70 18.78 8.76 -2.98
CA ILE A 70 19.10 10.02 -2.27
C ILE A 70 20.65 10.12 -2.08
N ASN A 71 21.44 9.47 -2.93
CA ASN A 71 22.89 9.39 -2.84
C ASN A 71 23.58 10.63 -3.43
N GLU A 72 22.86 11.43 -4.22
CA GLU A 72 23.34 12.75 -4.63
C GLU A 72 23.30 13.77 -3.48
N ASN A 73 22.62 13.50 -2.34
CA ASN A 73 22.51 14.46 -1.24
C ASN A 73 23.87 14.87 -0.65
N SER A 74 24.85 13.97 -0.56
CA SER A 74 26.18 14.34 -0.04
C SER A 74 26.96 15.22 -1.02
N GLN A 75 26.67 15.11 -2.32
CA GLN A 75 27.27 15.91 -3.38
C GLN A 75 26.57 17.27 -3.47
N PHE A 76 25.22 17.29 -3.41
CA PHE A 76 24.43 18.52 -3.30
C PHE A 76 24.80 19.36 -2.05
N LEU A 77 25.04 18.72 -0.91
CA LEU A 77 25.47 19.44 0.31
C LEU A 77 26.86 20.07 0.14
N LYS A 78 27.80 19.39 -0.53
CA LYS A 78 29.13 19.93 -0.86
C LYS A 78 29.06 21.07 -1.88
N ASP A 79 28.22 20.94 -2.91
CA ASP A 79 28.02 21.98 -3.91
C ASP A 79 27.42 23.25 -3.30
N LEU A 80 26.48 23.11 -2.37
CA LEU A 80 25.89 24.22 -1.61
C LEU A 80 26.92 24.92 -0.70
N GLU A 81 27.82 24.16 -0.07
CA GLU A 81 28.92 24.69 0.73
C GLU A 81 29.92 25.49 -0.12
N MET A 82 30.25 25.00 -1.31
CA MET A 82 31.13 25.72 -2.25
C MET A 82 30.51 27.05 -2.71
N LEU A 83 29.21 27.08 -3.01
CA LEU A 83 28.49 28.31 -3.38
C LEU A 83 28.43 29.32 -2.23
N ARG A 84 28.32 28.86 -0.97
CA ARG A 84 28.38 29.72 0.22
C ARG A 84 29.76 30.36 0.41
N SER A 85 30.82 29.71 -0.06
CA SER A 85 32.21 30.15 0.11
C SER A 85 32.71 31.15 -0.94
N ALA A 86 31.83 31.69 -1.80
CA ALA A 86 32.17 32.90 -2.55
C ALA A 86 32.56 33.99 -1.53
N PRO A 87 33.71 34.67 -1.69
CA PRO A 87 34.06 35.79 -0.83
C PRO A 87 32.95 36.83 -0.98
N GLY A 88 32.09 36.92 0.03
CA GLY A 88 31.35 38.13 0.28
C GLY A 88 32.41 39.17 0.59
N ASP A 89 32.86 39.87 -0.45
CA ASP A 89 33.37 41.22 -0.28
C ASP A 89 32.38 41.91 0.63
N HIS A 90 32.87 42.15 1.85
CA HIS A 90 32.27 43.01 2.86
C HIS A 90 31.59 44.17 2.13
N LEU A 91 30.27 44.10 1.97
CA LEU A 91 29.50 45.25 1.53
C LEU A 91 29.75 46.31 2.60
N PRO A 92 30.47 47.39 2.29
CA PRO A 92 30.53 48.49 3.23
C PRO A 92 29.09 48.99 3.33
N SER A 93 28.55 48.94 4.54
CA SER A 93 27.40 49.73 4.93
C SER A 93 27.81 51.21 4.78
N SER A 94 27.81 51.73 3.56
CA SER A 94 28.07 53.13 3.27
C SER A 94 27.09 53.61 2.20
N VAL A 95 25.94 54.10 2.66
CA VAL A 95 25.34 55.28 2.02
C VAL A 95 24.96 56.21 3.16
N ASP A 96 25.90 57.09 3.44
CA ASP A 96 25.72 58.34 4.15
C ASP A 96 25.17 59.40 3.17
N GLU A 97 24.40 60.35 3.71
CA GLU A 97 24.03 61.65 3.12
C GLU A 97 23.21 61.69 1.81
N THR A 98 21.91 61.97 1.93
CA THR A 98 21.34 63.17 1.28
C THR A 98 20.11 63.63 2.06
N SER A 99 20.23 64.77 2.74
CA SER A 99 19.11 65.64 3.09
C SER A 99 18.62 66.35 1.82
N PRO A 100 17.31 66.36 1.53
CA PRO A 100 16.70 67.44 0.77
C PRO A 100 15.59 68.08 1.60
N ASP A 101 15.90 69.27 2.05
CA ASP A 101 14.92 70.24 2.53
C ASP A 101 13.83 70.45 1.44
N HIS A 102 12.58 70.34 1.86
CA HIS A 102 11.41 71.00 1.29
C HIS A 102 11.20 70.98 -0.25
N SER A 103 10.36 70.04 -0.73
CA SER A 103 9.28 70.44 -1.63
C SER A 103 8.01 69.61 -1.37
N GLN A 104 7.03 70.36 -0.91
CA GLN A 104 5.64 70.06 -0.77
C GLN A 104 5.02 69.73 -2.13
N ASP A 105 4.15 68.72 -2.12
CA ASP A 105 3.16 68.36 -3.16
C ASP A 105 3.62 67.41 -4.28
N GLY A 106 2.92 66.27 -4.37
CA GLY A 106 3.07 65.28 -5.44
C GLY A 106 3.29 63.83 -5.00
N MET A 107 3.62 63.59 -3.73
CA MET A 107 3.52 62.23 -3.17
C MET A 107 2.05 62.03 -2.82
N GLY A 108 1.30 61.37 -3.72
CA GLY A 108 -0.09 60.98 -3.52
C GLY A 108 -0.19 60.18 -2.23
N GLY A 109 -0.40 60.91 -1.14
CA GLY A 109 -0.37 60.40 0.21
C GLY A 109 -1.37 59.28 0.27
N PHE A 110 -0.86 58.06 0.42
CA PHE A 110 -1.66 56.92 0.78
C PHE A 110 -2.24 57.25 2.15
N LYS A 111 -3.40 57.89 2.15
CA LYS A 111 -4.17 58.18 3.36
C LYS A 111 -4.66 56.82 3.83
N PHE A 112 -3.81 56.18 4.63
CA PHE A 112 -4.12 54.97 5.35
C PHE A 112 -5.31 55.26 6.26
N ARG A 113 -6.51 55.03 5.73
CA ARG A 113 -7.79 55.08 6.46
C ARG A 113 -7.96 53.85 7.37
N GLY A 114 -6.98 52.94 7.39
CA GLY A 114 -6.94 51.77 8.27
C GLY A 114 -5.77 51.87 9.25
N ASN A 115 -6.07 51.67 10.53
CA ASN A 115 -5.08 51.65 11.62
C ASN A 115 -4.19 50.40 11.55
N ASN A 116 -4.46 49.48 10.61
CA ASN A 116 -3.84 48.17 10.49
C ASN A 116 -2.95 48.10 9.24
N PRO A 117 -1.63 47.83 9.37
CA PRO A 117 -0.71 47.73 8.23
C PRO A 117 -1.08 46.63 7.22
N LEU A 118 -1.83 45.60 7.60
CA LEU A 118 -2.30 44.59 6.64
C LEU A 118 -3.43 45.12 5.74
N GLU A 119 -4.30 45.99 6.24
CA GLU A 119 -5.35 46.64 5.43
C GLU A 119 -4.74 47.62 4.43
N GLN A 120 -3.68 48.30 4.85
CA GLN A 120 -2.87 49.18 4.01
C GLN A 120 -2.26 48.45 2.82
N LEU A 121 -1.87 47.19 3.03
CA LEU A 121 -1.27 46.32 2.02
C LEU A 121 -2.31 45.48 1.25
N GLY A 122 -3.61 45.60 1.56
CA GLY A 122 -4.66 44.78 0.95
C GLY A 122 -4.58 43.29 1.30
N LEU A 123 -3.84 42.93 2.35
CA LEU A 123 -3.62 41.54 2.80
C LEU A 123 -4.56 41.13 3.93
N TYR A 124 -5.36 42.06 4.45
CA TYR A 124 -6.31 41.76 5.51
C TYR A 124 -7.50 40.97 4.96
N MET A 125 -7.62 39.72 5.39
CA MET A 125 -8.76 38.86 5.13
C MET A 125 -9.72 38.97 6.32
N LYS A 126 -10.95 39.48 6.07
CA LYS A 126 -12.00 39.51 7.08
C LYS A 126 -12.45 38.07 7.33
N ILE A 127 -12.29 37.59 8.55
CA ILE A 127 -12.91 36.35 8.99
C ILE A 127 -14.40 36.70 9.16
N GLU A 128 -15.25 36.16 8.29
CA GLU A 128 -16.68 36.17 8.51
C GLU A 128 -16.95 35.18 9.64
N ASP A 129 -16.95 35.67 10.88
CA ASP A 129 -17.50 34.95 12.02
C ASP A 129 -19.03 35.03 11.91
N GLU A 130 -19.68 33.93 11.50
CA GLU A 130 -21.08 33.69 11.79
C GLU A 130 -21.31 32.20 12.10
N GLU A 131 -21.48 31.95 13.41
CA GLU A 131 -22.24 30.88 14.08
C GLU A 131 -21.81 29.40 13.97
N GLU A 132 -21.10 28.98 15.02
CA GLU A 132 -21.39 27.84 15.90
C GLU A 132 -22.57 26.92 15.49
N ASP A 133 -22.27 25.66 15.14
CA ASP A 133 -23.06 24.52 15.60
C ASP A 133 -22.12 23.34 15.91
N GLU A 134 -22.26 22.85 17.13
CA GLU A 134 -21.42 21.92 17.86
C GLU A 134 -22.08 20.50 17.82
N VAL A 135 -21.30 19.41 18.01
CA VAL A 135 -21.75 18.05 18.46
C VAL A 135 -22.46 17.18 17.39
N GLU A 136 -22.23 15.88 17.08
CA GLU A 136 -21.45 14.71 17.55
C GLU A 136 -21.66 13.55 16.51
N PRO A 137 -20.82 12.49 16.43
CA PRO A 137 -20.94 11.44 15.42
C PRO A 137 -21.79 10.24 15.87
N ALA A 138 -22.78 9.82 15.08
CA ALA A 138 -23.37 8.47 15.19
C ALA A 138 -24.20 8.10 13.96
N GLY A 139 -23.92 6.94 13.39
CA GLY A 139 -24.79 6.36 12.36
C GLY A 139 -24.20 5.21 11.56
N ALA A 140 -23.65 4.18 12.23
CA ALA A 140 -23.70 2.85 11.62
C ALA A 140 -25.11 2.28 11.85
N PRO A 141 -25.72 1.70 10.81
CA PRO A 141 -26.16 0.33 10.96
C PRO A 141 -25.77 -0.54 9.76
N THR A 142 -25.04 -1.61 10.09
CA THR A 142 -25.24 -3.00 9.65
C THR A 142 -25.93 -3.22 8.30
N ASN A 143 -25.20 -3.80 7.35
CA ASN A 143 -25.73 -4.91 6.57
C ASN A 143 -24.70 -6.03 6.62
N ASP A 144 -24.83 -6.88 7.63
CA ASP A 144 -24.43 -8.28 7.56
C ASP A 144 -25.35 -8.99 6.56
N VAL A 145 -24.80 -9.40 5.42
CA VAL A 145 -25.33 -10.38 4.45
C VAL A 145 -24.12 -10.69 3.57
N GLU A 146 -23.66 -11.90 3.30
CA GLU A 146 -24.01 -13.26 3.70
C GLU A 146 -22.82 -14.10 3.18
N GLU A 147 -22.50 -15.17 3.90
CA GLU A 147 -21.62 -16.25 3.44
C GLU A 147 -22.04 -16.82 2.07
N GLY A 148 -21.07 -17.37 1.33
CA GLY A 148 -21.29 -18.25 0.18
C GLY A 148 -20.47 -17.76 -1.01
N GLU A 149 -19.64 -18.52 -1.69
CA GLU A 149 -19.52 -19.96 -1.87
C GLU A 149 -18.11 -20.20 -2.43
N ILE A 150 -17.49 -21.33 -2.10
CA ILE A 150 -16.15 -21.72 -2.54
C ILE A 150 -16.30 -22.66 -3.73
N ASP A 151 -15.55 -22.43 -4.81
CA ASP A 151 -15.16 -23.44 -5.80
C ASP A 151 -13.63 -23.58 -5.81
#